data_AF-A0AAE4SGP7-F1
#
_entry.id   AF-A0AAE4SGP7-F1
#
_cell.length_a   1.000
_cell.length_b   1.000
_cell.length_c   1.000
_cell.angle_alpha   90.00
_cell.angle_beta   90.00
_cell.angle_gamma   90.00
#
_symmetry.space_group_name_H-M   'P 1'
#
loop_
_entity.id
_entity.type
_entity.pdbx_description
1 polymer ?
#
loop_
_entity_poly.entity_id
_entity_poly.type
_entity_poly.pdbx_seq_one_letter_code
_entity_poly.pdbx_strand_id
1 'polypeptide(L)'
;NALKIHDMRIEHCPFSLECGFIEHVRFLNGKIETKRKKDATHPVVKINDNATRYIFDNMQFVTTPTTETPFLYDQGRWPKYSKCEFTIGGLTGFYPGVRWIYREPTKSSNAIFKAITITGPMAADGGDPKKYPMYLASYDAFDGSVICQDTYYIPDSEGKYQEFHPTNQGLFALGYQTKFGILHLNTNDISKVAGAIFYAREGEYNLGELSISGAPYKLLQGVSLGNIISLGALAKTVTTGDVVIYGKETIMMTAATTLTALTGFTGQTVRVVSFVDGSVIQNNARISTGTGADVPMVKNKFYTLTMLSNTTATKD
;
A
#
# COMPACT_ATOMS: atom_id res chain seq x y z
N ASN A 1 9.12 -2.94 -37.17
CA ASN A 1 10.20 -2.60 -36.22
C ASN A 1 9.68 -1.62 -35.18
N ALA A 2 9.98 -1.84 -33.90
CA ALA A 2 9.64 -0.94 -32.81
C ALA A 2 10.66 0.21 -32.71
N LEU A 3 10.21 1.46 -32.56
CA LEU A 3 11.10 2.55 -32.15
C LEU A 3 11.63 2.25 -30.75
N LYS A 4 12.95 2.37 -30.57
CA LYS A 4 13.61 2.20 -29.28
C LYS A 4 14.36 3.48 -28.94
N ILE A 5 14.16 3.97 -27.73
CA ILE A 5 14.81 5.14 -27.18
C ILE A 5 15.62 4.63 -25.99
N HIS A 6 16.94 4.76 -26.09
CA HIS A 6 17.89 4.30 -25.09
C HIS A 6 18.47 5.50 -24.33
N ASP A 7 18.68 5.33 -23.02
CA ASP A 7 19.46 6.24 -22.17
C ASP A 7 18.96 7.69 -22.19
N MET A 8 17.66 7.89 -22.49
CA MET A 8 17.03 9.21 -22.47
C MET A 8 17.01 9.76 -21.05
N ARG A 9 17.57 10.95 -20.87
CA ARG A 9 17.53 11.70 -19.62
C ARG A 9 16.83 13.03 -19.80
N ILE A 10 15.76 13.23 -19.05
CA ILE A 10 15.07 14.52 -18.94
C ILE A 10 15.15 14.90 -17.47
N GLU A 11 15.94 15.91 -17.14
CA GLU A 11 16.20 16.30 -15.75
C GLU A 11 15.84 17.78 -15.55
N HIS A 12 15.30 18.09 -14.37
CA HIS A 12 14.91 19.45 -13.95
C HIS A 12 13.91 20.16 -14.87
N CYS A 13 13.12 19.41 -15.65
CA CYS A 13 12.12 19.97 -16.56
C CYS A 13 10.71 19.84 -15.98
N PRO A 14 9.87 20.90 -15.93
CA PRO A 14 8.53 20.82 -15.34
C PRO A 14 7.56 19.91 -16.14
N PHE A 15 7.77 19.76 -17.45
CA PHE A 15 7.00 18.87 -18.33
C PHE A 15 7.99 17.97 -19.05
N SER A 16 7.83 16.65 -18.97
CA SER A 16 8.91 15.77 -19.46
C SER A 16 8.50 14.88 -20.61
N LEU A 17 7.35 14.21 -20.56
CA LEU A 17 6.98 13.28 -21.62
C LEU A 17 5.46 13.25 -21.82
N GLU A 18 5.00 13.66 -22.99
CA GLU A 18 3.63 13.40 -23.44
C GLU A 18 3.64 12.50 -24.68
N CYS A 19 2.92 11.39 -24.60
CA CYS A 19 2.73 10.47 -25.72
C CYS A 19 1.25 10.48 -26.13
N GLY A 20 0.97 11.04 -27.31
CA GLY A 20 -0.36 11.05 -27.92
C GLY A 20 -0.71 9.71 -28.56
N PHE A 21 -0.25 9.52 -29.79
CA PHE A 21 -0.39 8.27 -30.54
C PHE A 21 0.97 7.61 -30.68
N ILE A 22 1.18 6.52 -29.94
CA ILE A 22 2.35 5.66 -30.08
C ILE A 22 1.91 4.20 -30.13
N GLU A 23 2.57 3.39 -30.93
CA GLU A 23 2.39 1.95 -30.96
C GLU A 23 3.76 1.27 -31.00
N HIS A 24 3.97 0.28 -30.13
CA HIS A 24 5.22 -0.49 -30.08
C HIS A 24 6.50 0.35 -29.83
N VAL A 25 6.42 1.45 -29.07
CA VAL A 25 7.59 2.25 -28.68
C VAL A 25 8.20 1.72 -27.37
N ARG A 26 9.53 1.71 -27.27
CA ARG A 26 10.26 1.27 -26.07
C ARG A 26 11.18 2.35 -25.54
N PHE A 27 11.05 2.69 -24.26
CA PHE A 27 11.93 3.57 -23.50
C PHE A 27 12.77 2.71 -22.56
N LEU A 28 14.09 2.77 -22.69
CA LEU A 28 15.01 1.80 -22.10
C LEU A 28 16.14 2.52 -21.36
N ASN A 29 16.43 2.11 -20.12
CA ASN A 29 17.59 2.57 -19.32
C ASN A 29 17.67 4.10 -19.11
N GLY A 30 16.53 4.77 -19.05
CA GLY A 30 16.46 6.23 -18.97
C GLY A 30 16.08 6.78 -17.60
N LYS A 31 16.01 8.10 -17.53
CA LYS A 31 15.59 8.85 -16.34
C LYS A 31 14.71 10.03 -16.72
N ILE A 32 13.64 10.22 -15.98
CA ILE A 32 12.76 11.39 -16.04
C ILE A 32 12.68 11.97 -14.63
N GLU A 33 13.35 13.11 -14.42
CA GLU A 33 13.37 13.84 -13.17
C GLU A 33 12.79 15.24 -13.31
N THR A 34 11.96 15.63 -12.35
CA THR A 34 11.42 16.97 -12.29
C THR A 34 11.21 17.48 -10.87
N LYS A 35 11.36 18.79 -10.69
CA LYS A 35 10.87 19.52 -9.53
C LYS A 35 9.67 20.36 -9.97
N ARG A 36 8.46 19.84 -9.74
CA ARG A 36 7.23 20.56 -10.06
C ARG A 36 7.05 21.74 -9.09
N LYS A 37 6.44 22.84 -9.57
CA LYS A 37 6.00 23.93 -8.70
C LYS A 37 4.95 23.43 -7.70
N LYS A 38 4.78 24.17 -6.60
CA LYS A 38 3.69 23.93 -5.65
C LYS A 38 2.36 23.88 -6.42
N ASP A 39 1.55 22.85 -6.17
CA ASP A 39 0.20 22.67 -6.72
C ASP A 39 0.16 22.62 -8.26
N ALA A 40 1.25 22.17 -8.90
CA ALA A 40 1.24 21.92 -10.34
C ALA A 40 0.13 20.93 -10.71
N THR A 41 -0.71 21.30 -11.68
CA THR A 41 -1.92 20.55 -12.06
C THR A 41 -1.70 19.54 -13.18
N HIS A 42 -0.49 19.48 -13.74
CA HIS A 42 -0.13 18.59 -14.84
C HIS A 42 0.71 17.40 -14.35
N PRO A 43 0.53 16.21 -14.94
CA PRO A 43 1.45 15.11 -14.75
C PRO A 43 2.80 15.40 -15.43
N VAL A 44 3.80 14.61 -15.06
CA VAL A 44 5.17 14.70 -15.62
C VAL A 44 5.28 13.81 -16.86
N VAL A 45 4.72 12.61 -16.73
CA VAL A 45 4.58 11.65 -17.81
C VAL A 45 3.09 11.48 -18.07
N LYS A 46 2.67 11.85 -19.27
CA LYS A 46 1.29 11.75 -19.74
C LYS A 46 1.23 10.81 -20.93
N ILE A 47 0.50 9.71 -20.77
CA ILE A 47 0.20 8.79 -21.86
C ILE A 47 -1.29 8.87 -22.17
N ASN A 48 -1.62 9.25 -23.40
CA ASN A 48 -2.99 9.41 -23.86
C ASN A 48 -3.62 8.05 -24.24
N ASP A 49 -4.95 8.03 -24.36
CA ASP A 49 -5.77 6.83 -24.57
C ASP A 49 -5.54 6.12 -25.93
N ASN A 50 -4.93 6.84 -26.87
CA ASN A 50 -4.57 6.33 -28.18
C ASN A 50 -3.19 5.63 -28.21
N ALA A 51 -2.40 5.71 -27.13
CA ALA A 51 -1.13 5.00 -27.01
C ALA A 51 -1.37 3.51 -26.75
N THR A 52 -0.63 2.63 -27.42
CA THR A 52 -0.75 1.18 -27.26
C THR A 52 0.60 0.46 -27.26
N ARG A 53 0.70 -0.65 -26.52
CA ARG A 53 1.82 -1.61 -26.59
C ARG A 53 3.22 -0.98 -26.39
N TYR A 54 3.32 0.06 -25.57
CA TYR A 54 4.58 0.71 -25.23
C TYR A 54 5.23 0.07 -24.00
N ILE A 55 6.54 0.25 -23.89
CA ILE A 55 7.35 -0.34 -22.82
C ILE A 55 8.24 0.73 -22.19
N PHE A 56 8.22 0.83 -20.87
CA PHE A 56 9.25 1.47 -20.07
C PHE A 56 10.00 0.35 -19.34
N ASP A 57 11.28 0.17 -19.64
CA ASP A 57 12.11 -0.85 -18.98
C ASP A 57 13.35 -0.20 -18.39
N ASN A 58 13.61 -0.49 -17.12
CA ASN A 58 14.74 0.05 -16.36
C ASN A 58 14.77 1.59 -16.37
N MET A 59 13.61 2.22 -16.12
CA MET A 59 13.46 3.67 -16.11
C MET A 59 13.39 4.22 -14.69
N GLN A 60 14.05 5.34 -14.43
CA GLN A 60 13.90 6.10 -13.19
C GLN A 60 12.94 7.27 -13.38
N PHE A 61 11.97 7.39 -12.48
CA PHE A 61 10.99 8.47 -12.40
C PHE A 61 11.16 9.19 -11.07
N VAL A 62 11.66 10.42 -11.10
CA VAL A 62 12.14 11.13 -9.91
C VAL A 62 11.41 12.46 -9.74
N THR A 63 10.87 12.72 -8.55
CA THR A 63 10.32 14.04 -8.23
C THR A 63 10.36 14.35 -6.74
N THR A 64 10.13 15.61 -6.37
CA THR A 64 9.91 16.02 -4.98
C THR A 64 8.41 16.17 -4.69
N PRO A 65 7.96 16.02 -3.43
CA PRO A 65 6.54 16.01 -3.09
C PRO A 65 5.94 17.44 -3.05
N THR A 66 5.76 18.05 -4.21
CA THR A 66 5.35 19.46 -4.34
C THR A 66 3.92 19.68 -4.80
N THR A 67 3.23 18.64 -5.27
CA THR A 67 1.82 18.70 -5.69
C THR A 67 1.15 17.36 -5.43
N GLU A 68 -0.18 17.40 -5.33
CA GLU A 68 -1.02 16.21 -5.27
C GLU A 68 -1.31 15.58 -6.64
N THR A 69 -0.98 16.24 -7.75
CA THR A 69 -1.20 15.68 -9.09
C THR A 69 -0.31 14.45 -9.32
N PRO A 70 -0.83 13.35 -9.89
CA PRO A 70 -0.04 12.16 -10.19
C PRO A 70 1.21 12.45 -11.03
N PHE A 71 2.31 11.74 -10.79
CA PHE A 71 3.51 11.85 -11.61
C PHE A 71 3.28 11.23 -13.00
N LEU A 72 2.83 9.98 -13.03
CA LEU A 72 2.45 9.24 -14.22
C LEU A 72 0.92 9.22 -14.34
N TYR A 73 0.41 9.87 -15.38
CA TYR A 73 -0.97 9.74 -15.81
C TYR A 73 -1.00 8.90 -17.08
N ASP A 74 -1.56 7.70 -17.00
CA ASP A 74 -1.51 6.73 -18.08
C ASP A 74 -2.88 6.19 -18.46
N GLN A 75 -3.32 6.52 -19.67
CA GLN A 75 -4.58 6.09 -20.26
C GLN A 75 -4.38 5.09 -21.40
N GLY A 76 -3.13 4.72 -21.70
CA GLY A 76 -2.79 3.85 -22.82
C GLY A 76 -3.18 2.38 -22.58
N ARG A 77 -3.06 1.58 -23.63
CA ARG A 77 -3.47 0.17 -23.67
C ARG A 77 -2.29 -0.80 -23.78
N TRP A 78 -2.35 -1.84 -22.95
CA TRP A 78 -1.33 -2.90 -22.87
C TRP A 78 0.12 -2.45 -22.66
N PRO A 79 0.38 -1.49 -21.75
CA PRO A 79 1.76 -1.12 -21.45
C PRO A 79 2.48 -2.15 -20.62
N LYS A 80 3.81 -2.08 -20.67
CA LYS A 80 4.69 -2.77 -19.72
C LYS A 80 5.64 -1.78 -19.07
N TYR A 81 5.61 -1.74 -17.75
CA TYR A 81 6.59 -1.07 -16.91
C TYR A 81 7.40 -2.16 -16.22
N SER A 82 8.70 -2.24 -16.48
CA SER A 82 9.56 -3.30 -15.97
C SER A 82 10.81 -2.70 -15.32
N LYS A 83 11.13 -3.12 -14.10
CA LYS A 83 12.32 -2.65 -13.36
C LYS A 83 12.38 -1.12 -13.24
N CYS A 84 11.22 -0.47 -13.18
CA CYS A 84 11.16 0.98 -13.06
C CYS A 84 11.21 1.39 -11.58
N GLU A 85 11.88 2.50 -11.32
CA GLU A 85 11.99 3.11 -10.00
C GLU A 85 11.22 4.43 -9.99
N PHE A 86 10.18 4.52 -9.18
CA PHE A 86 9.46 5.76 -8.90
C PHE A 86 9.90 6.24 -7.54
N THR A 87 10.82 7.19 -7.50
CA THR A 87 11.51 7.56 -6.25
C THR A 87 11.43 9.05 -5.97
N ILE A 88 11.19 9.39 -4.71
CA ILE A 88 11.29 10.79 -4.29
C ILE A 88 12.76 11.25 -4.39
N GLY A 89 12.97 12.47 -4.89
CA GLY A 89 14.28 13.13 -4.94
C GLY A 89 14.71 13.77 -3.61
N GLY A 90 13.82 13.75 -2.60
CA GLY A 90 14.06 14.29 -1.26
C GLY A 90 12.79 14.33 -0.41
N LEU A 91 12.97 14.52 0.90
CA LEU A 91 11.88 14.53 1.91
C LEU A 91 11.23 15.91 2.10
N THR A 92 11.86 16.97 1.59
CA THR A 92 11.37 18.35 1.68
C THR A 92 10.42 18.67 0.54
N GLY A 93 9.22 19.15 0.86
CA GLY A 93 8.24 19.58 -0.13
C GLY A 93 6.99 20.20 0.49
N PHE A 94 5.89 20.20 -0.24
CA PHE A 94 4.62 20.81 0.21
C PHE A 94 3.61 19.77 0.68
N TYR A 95 3.90 18.49 0.47
CA TYR A 95 3.01 17.38 0.75
C TYR A 95 3.75 16.17 1.32
N PRO A 96 3.07 15.25 2.04
CA PRO A 96 3.70 14.09 2.66
C PRO A 96 3.85 12.92 1.66
N GLY A 97 4.58 13.16 0.57
CA GLY A 97 4.87 12.16 -0.46
C GLY A 97 4.35 12.52 -1.85
N VAL A 98 4.38 11.55 -2.77
CA VAL A 98 4.00 11.72 -4.18
C VAL A 98 2.86 10.78 -4.54
N ARG A 99 1.86 11.27 -5.29
CA ARG A 99 0.96 10.38 -6.04
C ARG A 99 1.68 9.94 -7.31
N TRP A 100 1.95 8.65 -7.43
CA TRP A 100 2.86 8.12 -8.45
C TRP A 100 2.15 7.75 -9.74
N ILE A 101 1.13 6.91 -9.67
CA ILE A 101 0.52 6.27 -10.84
C ILE A 101 -0.99 6.51 -10.80
N TYR A 102 -1.54 7.02 -11.90
CA TYR A 102 -2.97 7.13 -12.11
C TYR A 102 -3.36 6.54 -13.46
N ARG A 103 -4.16 5.47 -13.43
CA ARG A 103 -4.67 4.76 -14.61
C ARG A 103 -6.19 4.62 -14.54
N GLU A 104 -6.88 5.19 -15.53
CA GLU A 104 -8.34 5.09 -15.68
C GLU A 104 -8.75 5.04 -17.17
N PRO A 105 -8.11 4.17 -17.98
CA PRO A 105 -8.32 4.14 -19.41
C PRO A 105 -9.78 3.88 -19.75
N THR A 106 -10.31 4.62 -20.73
CA THR A 106 -11.71 4.53 -21.20
C THR A 106 -12.01 3.24 -21.98
N LYS A 107 -10.99 2.48 -22.32
CA LYS A 107 -11.05 1.22 -23.09
C LYS A 107 -10.34 0.14 -22.29
N SER A 108 -10.71 -1.13 -22.52
CA SER A 108 -10.03 -2.27 -21.92
C SER A 108 -8.51 -2.14 -22.09
N SER A 109 -7.82 -2.16 -20.97
CA SER A 109 -6.37 -1.97 -20.86
C SER A 109 -5.87 -2.92 -19.79
N ASN A 110 -4.72 -3.54 -20.04
CA ASN A 110 -4.09 -4.45 -19.09
C ASN A 110 -2.63 -4.02 -18.99
N ALA A 111 -2.32 -3.12 -18.07
CA ALA A 111 -0.93 -2.79 -17.79
C ALA A 111 -0.26 -3.91 -17.00
N ILE A 112 1.04 -4.07 -17.25
CA ILE A 112 1.89 -4.94 -16.46
C ILE A 112 2.98 -4.08 -15.83
N PHE A 113 2.95 -3.99 -14.51
CA PHE A 113 3.97 -3.37 -13.67
C PHE A 113 4.77 -4.50 -13.01
N LYS A 114 6.04 -4.64 -13.41
CA LYS A 114 6.92 -5.73 -12.97
C LYS A 114 8.22 -5.20 -12.38
N ALA A 115 8.64 -5.75 -11.25
CA ALA A 115 9.81 -5.40 -10.47
C ALA A 115 9.87 -3.88 -10.22
N ILE A 116 8.74 -3.30 -9.83
CA ILE A 116 8.65 -1.85 -9.59
C ILE A 116 9.17 -1.52 -8.20
N THR A 117 9.89 -0.41 -8.07
CA THR A 117 10.23 0.17 -6.77
C THR A 117 9.51 1.51 -6.64
N ILE A 118 8.72 1.69 -5.58
CA ILE A 118 8.05 2.95 -5.25
C ILE A 118 8.60 3.47 -3.92
N THR A 119 9.07 4.71 -3.87
CA THR A 119 9.47 5.36 -2.60
C THR A 119 8.65 6.61 -2.35
N GLY A 120 8.38 6.89 -1.07
CA GLY A 120 7.68 8.09 -0.63
C GLY A 120 6.29 8.32 -1.26
N PRO A 121 5.40 7.30 -1.34
CA PRO A 121 4.04 7.51 -1.80
C PRO A 121 3.28 8.43 -0.83
N MET A 122 2.40 9.29 -1.37
CA MET A 122 1.48 10.10 -0.58
C MET A 122 0.31 9.23 -0.10
N ALA A 123 0.39 8.71 1.12
CA ALA A 123 -0.60 7.78 1.65
C ALA A 123 -1.99 8.44 1.82
N ALA A 124 -3.04 7.77 1.34
CA ALA A 124 -4.41 8.24 1.41
C ALA A 124 -5.12 7.87 2.72
N ASP A 125 -6.10 8.67 3.13
CA ASP A 125 -6.95 8.42 4.31
C ASP A 125 -8.03 7.36 4.07
N GLY A 126 -8.25 6.98 2.81
CA GLY A 126 -9.27 6.00 2.43
C GLY A 126 -10.65 6.57 2.12
N GLY A 127 -10.88 7.89 2.24
CA GLY A 127 -12.19 8.50 1.98
C GLY A 127 -12.50 8.65 0.48
N ASP A 128 -11.47 8.78 -0.35
CA ASP A 128 -11.60 8.87 -1.81
C ASP A 128 -10.55 7.97 -2.49
N PRO A 129 -10.96 6.94 -3.25
CA PRO A 129 -10.01 6.07 -3.94
C PRO A 129 -9.12 6.83 -4.94
N LYS A 130 -9.57 7.95 -5.53
CA LYS A 130 -8.76 8.73 -6.49
C LYS A 130 -7.57 9.46 -5.87
N LYS A 131 -7.55 9.58 -4.53
CA LYS A 131 -6.42 10.18 -3.79
C LYS A 131 -5.30 9.18 -3.50
N TYR A 132 -5.50 7.90 -3.79
CA TYR A 132 -4.49 6.88 -3.59
C TYR A 132 -3.26 7.13 -4.48
N PRO A 133 -2.04 6.92 -3.97
CA PRO A 133 -0.81 7.22 -4.71
C PRO A 133 -0.59 6.26 -5.89
N MET A 134 -1.22 5.09 -5.87
CA MET A 134 -1.27 4.15 -6.99
C MET A 134 -2.74 3.81 -7.28
N TYR A 135 -3.29 4.44 -8.31
CA TYR A 135 -4.63 4.18 -8.81
C TYR A 135 -4.53 3.30 -10.07
N LEU A 136 -4.85 2.02 -9.91
CA LEU A 136 -4.75 1.00 -10.94
C LEU A 136 -6.10 0.77 -11.62
N ALA A 137 -6.05 0.54 -12.93
CA ALA A 137 -7.21 0.22 -13.74
C ALA A 137 -7.62 -1.25 -13.58
N SER A 138 -8.81 -1.60 -14.05
CA SER A 138 -9.27 -2.99 -14.11
C SER A 138 -8.29 -3.82 -14.96
N TYR A 139 -8.02 -5.05 -14.54
CA TYR A 139 -7.10 -6.01 -15.17
C TYR A 139 -5.61 -5.62 -15.19
N ASP A 140 -5.21 -4.52 -14.53
CA ASP A 140 -3.80 -4.22 -14.35
C ASP A 140 -3.13 -5.27 -13.45
N ALA A 141 -1.85 -5.55 -13.70
CA ALA A 141 -1.02 -6.43 -12.90
C ALA A 141 0.14 -5.65 -12.27
N PHE A 142 0.42 -5.86 -10.98
CA PHE A 142 1.47 -5.17 -10.24
C PHE A 142 2.33 -6.10 -9.39
N ASP A 143 3.65 -5.99 -9.50
CA ASP A 143 4.61 -6.62 -8.61
C ASP A 143 5.80 -5.69 -8.33
N GLY A 144 6.37 -5.78 -7.13
CA GLY A 144 7.43 -4.87 -6.70
C GLY A 144 7.50 -4.58 -5.21
N SER A 145 7.97 -3.38 -4.89
CA SER A 145 8.17 -2.89 -3.52
C SER A 145 7.64 -1.47 -3.35
N VAL A 146 7.10 -1.17 -2.17
CA VAL A 146 6.68 0.19 -1.77
C VAL A 146 7.28 0.53 -0.42
N ILE A 147 7.95 1.68 -0.36
CA ILE A 147 8.68 2.15 0.81
C ILE A 147 8.12 3.51 1.23
N CYS A 148 7.38 3.52 2.35
CA CYS A 148 6.89 4.74 2.98
C CYS A 148 7.97 5.37 3.87
N GLN A 149 7.95 6.70 4.01
CA GLN A 149 8.89 7.45 4.84
C GLN A 149 8.26 7.77 6.19
N ASP A 150 9.03 7.73 7.27
CA ASP A 150 8.57 8.11 8.62
C ASP A 150 8.35 9.62 8.75
N THR A 151 9.14 10.41 8.03
CA THR A 151 9.16 11.86 8.18
C THR A 151 9.29 12.55 6.83
N TYR A 152 8.51 13.61 6.65
CA TYR A 152 8.67 14.61 5.60
C TYR A 152 8.92 15.97 6.22
N TYR A 153 9.41 16.92 5.42
CA TYR A 153 9.52 18.32 5.84
C TYR A 153 8.55 19.15 5.01
N ILE A 154 7.55 19.73 5.68
CA ILE A 154 6.44 20.49 5.06
C ILE A 154 6.38 21.87 5.72
N PRO A 155 6.13 22.96 4.96
CA PRO A 155 6.03 24.29 5.55
C PRO A 155 4.79 24.41 6.44
N ASP A 156 4.97 25.03 7.61
CA ASP A 156 3.88 25.53 8.44
C ASP A 156 3.18 26.74 7.77
N SER A 157 2.20 27.32 8.47
CA SER A 157 1.47 28.50 8.00
C SER A 157 2.34 29.74 7.76
N GLU A 158 3.54 29.79 8.36
CA GLU A 158 4.51 30.88 8.22
C GLU A 158 5.54 30.58 7.12
N GLY A 159 5.46 29.42 6.46
CA GLY A 159 6.35 29.01 5.38
C GLY A 159 7.65 28.35 5.85
N LYS A 160 7.80 28.08 7.15
CA LYS A 160 8.97 27.40 7.71
C LYS A 160 8.76 25.89 7.67
N TYR A 161 9.72 25.17 7.12
CA TYR A 161 9.67 23.71 7.04
C TYR A 161 9.79 23.07 8.42
N GLN A 162 8.82 22.21 8.75
CA GLN A 162 8.75 21.43 9.99
C GLN A 162 8.66 19.94 9.67
N GLU A 163 9.03 19.11 10.63
CA GLU A 163 8.81 17.67 10.56
C GLU A 163 7.32 17.35 10.50
N PHE A 164 6.95 16.45 9.60
CA PHE A 164 5.61 15.92 9.44
C PHE A 164 5.67 14.40 9.40
N HIS A 165 4.90 13.75 10.28
CA HIS A 165 4.80 12.30 10.34
C HIS A 165 3.48 11.83 9.71
N PRO A 166 3.52 11.09 8.58
CA PRO A 166 2.31 10.66 7.89
C PRO A 166 1.59 9.56 8.66
N THR A 167 0.38 9.87 9.11
CA THR A 167 -0.52 8.97 9.88
C THR A 167 -1.53 8.23 9.00
N ASN A 168 -1.58 8.53 7.70
CA ASN A 168 -2.38 7.80 6.72
C ASN A 168 -1.61 6.59 6.18
N GLN A 169 -2.34 5.57 5.72
CA GLN A 169 -1.76 4.34 5.18
C GLN A 169 -2.07 4.07 3.69
N GLY A 170 -3.15 4.59 3.11
CA GLY A 170 -3.66 4.08 1.82
C GLY A 170 -2.67 4.13 0.67
N LEU A 171 -2.39 2.97 0.04
CA LEU A 171 -1.34 2.82 -0.98
C LEU A 171 -1.92 2.54 -2.37
N PHE A 172 -2.76 1.53 -2.52
CA PHE A 172 -3.33 1.13 -3.79
C PHE A 172 -4.85 1.28 -3.84
N ALA A 173 -5.36 1.91 -4.89
CA ALA A 173 -6.75 1.76 -5.32
C ALA A 173 -6.77 0.85 -6.55
N LEU A 174 -7.57 -0.22 -6.49
CA LEU A 174 -7.58 -1.29 -7.49
C LEU A 174 -8.98 -1.42 -8.11
N GLY A 175 -9.02 -1.64 -9.42
CA GLY A 175 -10.24 -1.94 -10.18
C GLY A 175 -10.50 -3.45 -10.31
N TYR A 176 -11.50 -3.79 -11.10
CA TYR A 176 -11.94 -5.17 -11.32
C TYR A 176 -10.82 -6.06 -11.84
N GLN A 177 -10.68 -7.26 -11.25
CA GLN A 177 -9.65 -8.24 -11.65
C GLN A 177 -8.21 -7.72 -11.70
N THR A 178 -7.88 -6.69 -10.91
CA THR A 178 -6.49 -6.27 -10.68
C THR A 178 -5.73 -7.40 -10.00
N LYS A 179 -4.48 -7.65 -10.41
CA LYS A 179 -3.65 -8.75 -9.89
C LYS A 179 -2.36 -8.23 -9.30
N PHE A 180 -2.03 -8.69 -8.10
CA PHE A 180 -0.73 -8.50 -7.51
C PHE A 180 0.07 -9.80 -7.60
N GLY A 181 1.35 -9.68 -7.95
CA GLY A 181 2.30 -10.79 -7.93
C GLY A 181 2.92 -10.94 -6.55
N ILE A 182 4.20 -10.59 -6.45
CA ILE A 182 4.92 -10.48 -5.18
C ILE A 182 5.02 -9.00 -4.83
N LEU A 183 4.60 -8.62 -3.62
CA LEU A 183 4.59 -7.25 -3.16
C LEU A 183 5.20 -7.12 -1.76
N HIS A 184 6.27 -6.34 -1.67
CA HIS A 184 6.91 -5.97 -0.41
C HIS A 184 6.51 -4.55 0.01
N LEU A 185 5.96 -4.40 1.20
CA LEU A 185 5.45 -3.14 1.72
C LEU A 185 6.17 -2.78 3.03
N ASN A 186 6.85 -1.64 3.04
CA ASN A 186 7.21 -0.96 4.27
C ASN A 186 6.23 0.20 4.47
N THR A 187 5.32 0.07 5.45
CA THR A 187 4.29 1.09 5.73
C THR A 187 4.80 2.23 6.61
N ASN A 188 6.08 2.20 7.00
CA ASN A 188 6.72 3.04 8.01
C ASN A 188 6.27 2.72 9.46
N ASP A 189 6.98 3.25 10.44
CA ASP A 189 6.78 2.95 11.88
C ASP A 189 5.85 3.96 12.58
N ILE A 190 5.32 4.94 11.84
CA ILE A 190 4.39 5.93 12.37
C ILE A 190 3.02 5.30 12.60
N SER A 191 2.49 5.48 13.81
CA SER A 191 1.13 5.07 14.16
C SER A 191 0.10 5.63 13.19
N LYS A 192 -0.67 4.72 12.60
CA LYS A 192 -1.65 5.01 11.56
C LYS A 192 -3.06 5.15 12.12
N VAL A 193 -3.83 6.09 11.59
CA VAL A 193 -5.21 6.38 12.04
C VAL A 193 -6.26 6.18 10.95
N ALA A 194 -5.85 6.16 9.67
CA ALA A 194 -6.75 6.08 8.54
C ALA A 194 -6.12 5.44 7.29
N GLY A 195 -7.00 5.01 6.37
CA GLY A 195 -6.64 4.40 5.08
C GLY A 195 -6.36 2.90 5.19
N ALA A 196 -6.92 2.12 4.26
CA ALA A 196 -6.49 0.75 4.05
C ALA A 196 -5.39 0.70 2.99
N ILE A 197 -4.40 -0.19 3.15
CA ILE A 197 -3.35 -0.44 2.14
C ILE A 197 -3.97 -0.60 0.76
N PHE A 198 -5.02 -1.42 0.66
CA PHE A 198 -5.77 -1.69 -0.55
C PHE A 198 -7.20 -1.14 -0.44
N TYR A 199 -7.59 -0.29 -1.38
CA TYR A 199 -8.98 0.09 -1.65
C TYR A 199 -9.47 -0.65 -2.89
N ALA A 200 -10.32 -1.65 -2.69
CA ALA A 200 -11.01 -2.35 -3.78
C ALA A 200 -12.21 -1.52 -4.26
N ARG A 201 -12.03 -0.84 -5.40
CA ARG A 201 -13.12 -0.07 -6.05
C ARG A 201 -14.19 -1.00 -6.61
N GLU A 202 -13.75 -2.16 -7.10
CA GLU A 202 -14.55 -3.21 -7.71
C GLU A 202 -14.06 -4.59 -7.21
N GLY A 203 -14.79 -5.66 -7.51
CA GLY A 203 -14.47 -7.02 -7.05
C GLY A 203 -13.47 -7.79 -7.93
N GLU A 204 -13.31 -9.07 -7.59
CA GLU A 204 -12.52 -10.11 -8.26
C GLU A 204 -11.01 -9.86 -8.37
N TYR A 205 -10.45 -9.01 -7.51
CA TYR A 205 -9.01 -8.80 -7.44
C TYR A 205 -8.29 -10.01 -6.81
N ASN A 206 -6.96 -10.04 -7.01
CA ASN A 206 -6.06 -11.02 -6.42
C ASN A 206 -4.85 -10.29 -5.81
N LEU A 207 -4.67 -10.37 -4.50
CA LEU A 207 -3.57 -9.66 -3.81
C LEU A 207 -2.23 -10.44 -3.77
N GLY A 208 -2.15 -11.62 -4.38
CA GLY A 208 -0.88 -12.35 -4.53
C GLY A 208 -0.18 -12.67 -3.20
N GLU A 209 1.15 -12.63 -3.22
CA GLU A 209 2.02 -12.81 -2.06
C GLU A 209 2.42 -11.45 -1.48
N LEU A 210 2.09 -11.24 -0.20
CA LEU A 210 2.32 -9.98 0.50
C LEU A 210 3.33 -10.15 1.64
N SER A 211 4.34 -9.28 1.68
CA SER A 211 5.23 -9.09 2.83
C SER A 211 5.08 -7.67 3.35
N ILE A 212 4.67 -7.51 4.60
CA ILE A 212 4.34 -6.19 5.18
C ILE A 212 5.17 -5.97 6.46
N SER A 213 5.85 -4.83 6.53
CA SER A 213 6.58 -4.34 7.71
C SER A 213 6.13 -2.94 8.13
N GLY A 214 6.52 -2.51 9.33
CA GLY A 214 6.15 -1.23 9.93
C GLY A 214 4.95 -1.33 10.86
N ALA A 215 4.18 -0.25 10.96
CA ALA A 215 2.97 -0.15 11.79
C ALA A 215 1.68 -0.12 10.95
N PRO A 216 1.28 -1.22 10.29
CA PRO A 216 0.12 -1.19 9.41
C PRO A 216 -1.22 -1.09 10.18
N TYR A 217 -2.21 -0.40 9.60
CA TYR A 217 -3.53 -0.16 10.21
C TYR A 217 -4.63 -1.09 9.70
N LYS A 218 -4.91 -1.06 8.40
CA LYS A 218 -5.98 -1.81 7.77
C LYS A 218 -5.51 -2.36 6.43
N LEU A 219 -5.71 -3.65 6.21
CA LEU A 219 -5.26 -4.28 4.98
C LEU A 219 -6.12 -3.86 3.78
N LEU A 220 -7.44 -3.99 3.91
CA LEU A 220 -8.36 -3.92 2.78
C LEU A 220 -9.63 -3.14 3.16
N GLN A 221 -10.14 -2.35 2.23
CA GLN A 221 -11.47 -1.75 2.29
C GLN A 221 -12.13 -1.67 0.91
N GLY A 222 -13.42 -1.32 0.86
CA GLY A 222 -14.20 -1.28 -0.37
C GLY A 222 -14.94 -2.59 -0.62
N VAL A 223 -15.04 -3.01 -1.89
CA VAL A 223 -15.74 -4.24 -2.28
C VAL A 223 -14.96 -5.48 -1.83
N SER A 224 -15.57 -6.32 -0.99
CA SER A 224 -14.92 -7.46 -0.33
C SER A 224 -14.93 -8.77 -1.15
N LEU A 225 -15.14 -8.70 -2.46
CA LEU A 225 -15.14 -9.86 -3.34
C LEU A 225 -13.74 -10.03 -3.95
N GLY A 226 -12.86 -10.81 -3.33
CA GLY A 226 -11.51 -11.04 -3.85
C GLY A 226 -10.75 -12.06 -3.02
N ASN A 227 -9.60 -12.52 -3.53
CA ASN A 227 -8.79 -13.55 -2.87
C ASN A 227 -7.41 -13.00 -2.48
N ILE A 228 -6.91 -13.47 -1.34
CA ILE A 228 -5.55 -13.22 -0.84
C ILE A 228 -4.82 -14.57 -0.87
N ILE A 229 -3.68 -14.65 -1.57
CA ILE A 229 -2.99 -15.94 -1.78
C ILE A 229 -2.05 -16.26 -0.60
N SER A 230 -1.33 -15.29 -0.04
CA SER A 230 -0.44 -15.56 1.11
C SER A 230 -0.12 -14.31 1.94
N LEU A 231 -0.24 -14.44 3.26
CA LEU A 231 0.24 -13.51 4.30
C LEU A 231 1.07 -14.28 5.35
N GLY A 232 2.10 -15.00 4.88
CA GLY A 232 2.90 -15.90 5.71
C GLY A 232 2.06 -16.99 6.40
N ALA A 233 2.61 -17.62 7.45
CA ALA A 233 1.88 -18.67 8.18
C ALA A 233 0.61 -18.11 8.83
N LEU A 234 -0.56 -18.71 8.57
CA LEU A 234 -1.85 -18.25 9.12
C LEU A 234 -1.98 -18.46 10.62
N ALA A 235 -1.16 -19.34 11.21
CA ALA A 235 -1.10 -19.60 12.64
C ALA A 235 0.18 -19.05 13.26
N LYS A 236 0.08 -18.57 14.49
CA LYS A 236 1.22 -18.11 15.30
C LYS A 236 1.23 -18.81 16.65
N THR A 237 2.33 -19.51 16.96
CA THR A 237 2.56 -20.04 18.30
C THR A 237 3.12 -18.94 19.20
N VAL A 238 2.61 -18.84 20.43
CA VAL A 238 3.00 -17.78 21.37
C VAL A 238 3.28 -18.35 22.76
N THR A 239 4.21 -17.68 23.45
CA THR A 239 4.56 -17.90 24.86
C THR A 239 4.57 -16.59 25.65
N THR A 240 4.12 -15.49 25.03
CA THR A 240 4.05 -14.15 25.62
C THR A 240 2.63 -13.61 25.51
N GLY A 241 2.25 -12.74 26.46
CA GLY A 241 0.90 -12.18 26.54
C GLY A 241 0.61 -11.08 25.53
N ASP A 242 1.63 -10.38 25.04
CA ASP A 242 1.50 -9.34 24.03
C ASP A 242 1.88 -9.92 22.66
N VAL A 243 0.92 -9.93 21.73
CA VAL A 243 1.05 -10.66 20.46
C VAL A 243 0.71 -9.77 19.26
N VAL A 244 1.66 -9.69 18.32
CA VAL A 244 1.43 -9.13 16.97
C VAL A 244 0.85 -10.20 16.05
N ILE A 245 -0.30 -9.93 15.42
CA ILE A 245 -1.11 -10.90 14.67
C ILE A 245 -1.41 -10.50 13.22
N TYR A 246 -0.76 -9.50 12.63
CA TYR A 246 -1.05 -9.09 11.25
C TYR A 246 -1.13 -10.28 10.27
N GLY A 247 -2.29 -10.45 9.63
CA GLY A 247 -2.55 -11.52 8.65
C GLY A 247 -2.63 -12.93 9.25
N LYS A 248 -2.75 -13.07 10.58
CA LYS A 248 -2.91 -14.35 11.27
C LYS A 248 -4.38 -14.65 11.54
N GLU A 249 -4.77 -15.88 11.29
CA GLU A 249 -6.11 -16.38 11.57
C GLU A 249 -6.17 -17.14 12.89
N THR A 250 -5.03 -17.66 13.38
CA THR A 250 -4.98 -18.45 14.63
C THR A 250 -3.78 -18.11 15.51
N ILE A 251 -4.00 -17.99 16.82
CA ILE A 251 -2.99 -17.95 17.88
C ILE A 251 -3.03 -19.28 18.62
N MET A 252 -1.86 -19.90 18.79
CA MET A 252 -1.70 -21.17 19.48
C MET A 252 -0.83 -20.98 20.72
N MET A 253 -1.38 -21.23 21.90
CA MET A 253 -0.62 -21.20 23.16
C MET A 253 -0.19 -22.62 23.53
N THR A 254 1.12 -22.84 23.60
CA THR A 254 1.71 -24.15 23.95
C THR A 254 2.29 -24.18 25.37
N ALA A 255 2.22 -23.06 26.08
CA ALA A 255 2.56 -22.91 27.49
C ALA A 255 1.51 -22.02 28.17
N ALA A 256 1.33 -22.16 29.49
CA ALA A 256 0.32 -21.40 30.23
C ALA A 256 0.63 -19.91 30.08
N THR A 257 -0.24 -19.20 29.37
CA THR A 257 0.00 -17.82 28.94
C THR A 257 -1.22 -16.97 29.27
N THR A 258 -1.00 -15.82 29.90
CA THR A 258 -2.02 -14.78 30.01
C THR A 258 -1.90 -13.87 28.80
N LEU A 259 -2.89 -13.90 27.91
CA LEU A 259 -2.99 -12.98 26.79
C LEU A 259 -3.43 -11.61 27.31
N THR A 260 -2.53 -10.64 27.22
CA THR A 260 -2.68 -9.29 27.74
C THR A 260 -2.91 -8.26 26.65
N ALA A 261 -2.42 -8.51 25.43
CA ALA A 261 -2.64 -7.59 24.32
C ALA A 261 -2.54 -8.25 22.94
N LEU A 262 -3.28 -7.66 21.99
CA LEU A 262 -3.17 -7.94 20.57
C LEU A 262 -2.81 -6.67 19.80
N THR A 263 -1.97 -6.82 18.77
CA THR A 263 -1.71 -5.81 17.75
C THR A 263 -1.96 -6.42 16.37
N GLY A 264 -2.89 -5.89 15.59
CA GLY A 264 -3.35 -6.50 14.33
C GLY A 264 -4.00 -5.50 13.39
N PHE A 265 -4.54 -5.97 12.25
CA PHE A 265 -5.30 -5.08 11.37
C PHE A 265 -6.66 -4.77 11.99
N THR A 266 -7.11 -3.52 11.88
CA THR A 266 -8.47 -3.14 12.24
C THR A 266 -9.48 -3.96 11.43
N GLY A 267 -10.43 -4.60 12.12
CA GLY A 267 -11.43 -5.51 11.56
C GLY A 267 -10.94 -6.95 11.37
N GLN A 268 -9.69 -7.27 11.71
CA GLN A 268 -9.19 -8.65 11.64
C GLN A 268 -9.78 -9.50 12.77
N THR A 269 -10.27 -10.69 12.42
CA THR A 269 -10.69 -11.71 13.38
C THR A 269 -9.61 -12.78 13.51
N VAL A 270 -9.34 -13.20 14.75
CA VAL A 270 -8.38 -14.26 15.07
C VAL A 270 -9.00 -15.27 16.03
N ARG A 271 -8.68 -16.55 15.82
CA ARG A 271 -9.03 -17.64 16.74
C ARG A 271 -7.87 -17.88 17.70
N VAL A 272 -8.15 -17.99 18.99
CA VAL A 272 -7.17 -18.26 20.04
C VAL A 272 -7.47 -19.59 20.67
N VAL A 273 -6.46 -20.47 20.75
CA VAL A 273 -6.57 -21.78 21.37
C VAL A 273 -5.37 -22.02 22.29
N SER A 274 -5.64 -22.59 23.46
CA SER A 274 -4.60 -23.09 24.36
C SER A 274 -4.54 -24.61 24.30
N PHE A 275 -3.36 -25.15 24.07
CA PHE A 275 -3.11 -26.60 24.13
C PHE A 275 -2.69 -27.08 25.53
N VAL A 276 -2.64 -26.16 26.50
CA VAL A 276 -2.32 -26.42 27.90
C VAL A 276 -3.35 -25.78 28.83
N ASP A 277 -3.39 -26.26 30.07
CA ASP A 277 -4.23 -25.68 31.12
C ASP A 277 -3.58 -24.41 31.70
N GLY A 278 -4.40 -23.53 32.30
CA GLY A 278 -3.92 -22.34 33.00
C GLY A 278 -3.73 -21.08 32.14
N SER A 279 -4.04 -21.12 30.84
CA SER A 279 -4.05 -19.92 29.99
C SER A 279 -5.28 -19.05 30.25
N VAL A 280 -5.13 -17.74 30.10
CA VAL A 280 -6.18 -16.74 30.40
C VAL A 280 -6.19 -15.68 29.31
N ILE A 281 -7.37 -15.26 28.87
CA ILE A 281 -7.53 -14.00 28.12
C ILE A 281 -7.89 -12.93 29.13
N GLN A 282 -6.98 -11.98 29.35
CA GLN A 282 -7.17 -10.94 30.35
C GLN A 282 -8.09 -9.83 29.81
N ASN A 283 -9.06 -9.41 30.63
CA ASN A 283 -9.86 -8.23 30.34
C ASN A 283 -9.09 -6.96 30.73
N ASN A 284 -8.85 -6.07 29.78
CA ASN A 284 -8.19 -4.79 29.99
C ASN A 284 -8.51 -3.79 28.86
N ALA A 285 -7.83 -2.64 28.82
CA ALA A 285 -8.05 -1.62 27.78
C ALA A 285 -7.67 -2.06 26.34
N ARG A 286 -6.89 -3.12 26.19
CA ARG A 286 -6.43 -3.66 24.89
C ARG A 286 -7.21 -4.91 24.47
N ILE A 287 -7.85 -5.61 25.40
CA ILE A 287 -8.73 -6.75 25.13
C ILE A 287 -9.98 -6.63 26.01
N SER A 288 -11.11 -6.34 25.38
CA SER A 288 -12.42 -6.38 26.04
C SER A 288 -13.00 -7.80 25.95
N THR A 289 -13.38 -8.40 27.08
CA THR A 289 -14.00 -9.73 27.10
C THR A 289 -15.52 -9.68 27.01
N GLY A 290 -16.12 -8.48 26.96
CA GLY A 290 -17.56 -8.24 26.97
C GLY A 290 -18.23 -8.38 28.34
N THR A 291 -17.66 -9.15 29.27
CA THR A 291 -18.18 -9.34 30.63
C THR A 291 -17.45 -8.51 31.69
N GLY A 292 -16.33 -7.88 31.33
CA GLY A 292 -15.49 -7.12 32.26
C GLY A 292 -14.60 -7.98 33.16
N ALA A 293 -14.66 -9.31 33.02
CA ALA A 293 -13.84 -10.26 33.77
C ALA A 293 -12.87 -11.01 32.85
N ASP A 294 -11.74 -11.46 33.40
CA ASP A 294 -10.82 -12.35 32.71
C ASP A 294 -11.53 -13.64 32.29
N VAL A 295 -11.09 -14.23 31.17
CA VAL A 295 -11.63 -15.48 30.64
C VAL A 295 -10.59 -16.59 30.81
N PRO A 296 -10.77 -17.48 31.80
CA PRO A 296 -9.99 -18.72 31.88
C PRO A 296 -10.23 -19.56 30.62
N MET A 297 -9.14 -19.90 29.94
CA MET A 297 -9.24 -20.69 28.72
C MET A 297 -9.39 -22.17 29.05
N VAL A 298 -10.31 -22.84 28.35
CA VAL A 298 -10.42 -24.29 28.35
C VAL A 298 -9.46 -24.85 27.32
N LYS A 299 -8.66 -25.84 27.71
CA LYS A 299 -7.74 -26.53 26.80
C LYS A 299 -8.48 -27.05 25.55
N ASN A 300 -7.87 -26.83 24.39
CA ASN A 300 -8.37 -27.19 23.06
C ASN A 300 -9.68 -26.48 22.63
N LYS A 301 -10.16 -25.48 23.37
CA LYS A 301 -11.30 -24.66 22.98
C LYS A 301 -10.85 -23.41 22.23
N PHE A 302 -11.53 -23.09 21.14
CA PHE A 302 -11.31 -21.86 20.38
C PHE A 302 -12.10 -20.70 20.96
N TYR A 303 -11.45 -19.55 21.02
CA TYR A 303 -12.03 -18.25 21.38
C TYR A 303 -11.80 -17.30 20.21
N THR A 304 -12.82 -16.54 19.82
CA THR A 304 -12.72 -15.59 18.71
C THR A 304 -12.52 -14.18 19.26
N LEU A 305 -11.53 -13.47 18.74
CA LEU A 305 -11.33 -12.05 19.02
C LEU A 305 -11.31 -11.27 17.71
N THR A 306 -11.96 -10.13 17.70
CA THR A 306 -12.02 -9.21 16.56
C THR A 306 -11.37 -7.88 16.94
N MET A 307 -10.43 -7.42 16.12
CA MET A 307 -9.71 -6.15 16.31
C MET A 307 -10.66 -4.97 16.00
N LEU A 308 -10.97 -4.16 17.00
CA LEU A 308 -11.75 -2.91 16.85
C LEU A 308 -10.87 -1.75 16.37
N SER A 309 -9.60 -1.76 16.77
CA SER A 309 -8.53 -0.87 16.29
C SER A 309 -7.26 -1.69 16.09
N ASN A 310 -6.14 -1.05 15.73
CA ASN A 310 -4.86 -1.74 15.60
C ASN A 310 -4.31 -2.29 16.93
N THR A 311 -4.78 -1.80 18.08
CA THR A 311 -4.27 -2.19 19.41
C THR A 311 -5.35 -2.64 20.40
N THR A 312 -6.62 -2.61 19.99
CA THR A 312 -7.77 -2.96 20.83
C THR A 312 -8.59 -4.06 20.16
N ALA A 313 -8.80 -5.16 20.86
CA ALA A 313 -9.64 -6.27 20.43
C ALA A 313 -10.86 -6.43 21.35
N THR A 314 -11.92 -7.02 20.81
CA THR A 314 -13.05 -7.51 21.61
C THR A 314 -13.20 -9.00 21.39
N LYS A 315 -13.56 -9.73 22.45
CA LYS A 315 -13.99 -11.12 22.35
C LYS A 315 -15.42 -11.14 21.82
N ASP A 316 -15.65 -11.95 20.78
CA ASP A 316 -16.99 -12.24 20.26
C ASP A 316 -17.71 -13.30 21.14
#